data_AF-A0A7Y3K3K1-F1
#
_entry.id   AF-A0A7Y3K3K1-F1
#
_cell.length_a   1.000
_cell.length_b   1.000
_cell.length_c   1.000
_cell.angle_alpha   90.00
_cell.angle_beta   90.00
_cell.angle_gamma   90.00
#
_symmetry.space_group_name_H-M   'P 1'
#
loop_
_entity.id
_entity.type
_entity.pdbx_description
1 polymer ?
#
loop_
_entity_poly.entity_id
_entity_poly.type
_entity_poly.pdbx_seq_one_letter_code
_entity_poly.pdbx_strand_id
1 'polypeptide(L)'
;MMKQKYRKRKAVEAAPETWAAAVMAGIDSLNASLNKGDALTSRQVQIKVEKAAYTPERIVKLRRRLGISQPLFADFIGASPIAVQKWEQGKRRPNAIARRFLSEIEHDPAHWKKRLSDCLTAAN
;
A
#
# COMPACT_ATOMS: atom_id res chain seq x y z
N MET A 1 42.76 -3.29 60.35
CA MET A 1 41.27 -3.20 60.29
C MET A 1 40.85 -2.52 58.99
N MET A 2 40.41 -3.30 58.01
CA MET A 2 39.96 -2.86 56.68
C MET A 2 38.46 -2.57 56.68
N LYS A 3 38.03 -1.43 56.12
CA LYS A 3 36.62 -1.20 55.74
C LYS A 3 36.56 -0.68 54.31
N GLN A 4 36.35 -1.61 53.38
CA GLN A 4 36.15 -1.36 51.96
C GLN A 4 34.73 -0.81 51.76
N LYS A 5 34.62 0.48 51.43
CA LYS A 5 33.34 1.14 51.16
C LYS A 5 32.81 0.68 49.80
N TYR A 6 31.74 -0.12 49.80
CA TYR A 6 31.03 -0.56 48.61
C TYR A 6 30.30 0.63 47.95
N ARG A 7 30.68 0.95 46.71
CA ARG A 7 30.08 2.01 45.88
C ARG A 7 28.86 1.43 45.14
N LYS A 8 27.64 1.81 45.54
CA LYS A 8 26.39 1.42 44.85
C LYS A 8 26.45 1.84 43.38
N ARG A 9 26.43 0.87 42.46
CA ARG A 9 26.29 1.13 41.01
C ARG A 9 24.82 1.36 40.70
N LYS A 10 24.53 2.47 40.02
CA LYS A 10 23.20 2.85 39.53
C LYS A 10 22.73 1.78 38.53
N ALA A 11 21.51 1.27 38.66
CA ALA A 11 20.93 0.30 37.74
C ALA A 11 20.90 0.92 36.33
N VAL A 12 21.64 0.30 35.41
CA VAL A 12 21.59 0.61 33.98
C VAL A 12 20.40 -0.16 33.43
N GLU A 13 19.51 0.56 32.76
CA GLU A 13 18.31 0.07 32.09
C GLU A 13 18.65 -1.16 31.21
N ALA A 14 17.83 -2.20 31.30
CA ALA A 14 18.13 -3.53 30.78
C ALA A 14 18.45 -3.50 29.28
N ALA A 15 19.68 -3.89 28.93
CA ALA A 15 20.08 -4.12 27.55
C ALA A 15 19.30 -5.31 26.96
N PRO A 16 18.99 -5.31 25.65
CA PRO A 16 18.25 -6.40 25.01
C PRO A 16 18.96 -7.74 25.24
N GLU A 17 18.20 -8.76 25.67
CA GLU A 17 18.75 -10.02 26.18
C GLU A 17 19.55 -10.83 25.14
N THR A 18 19.48 -10.46 23.86
CA THR A 18 20.26 -11.09 22.78
C THR A 18 20.76 -10.06 21.76
N TRP A 19 21.89 -10.37 21.12
CA TRP A 19 22.42 -9.60 19.99
C TRP A 19 21.42 -9.49 18.83
N ALA A 20 20.64 -10.55 18.58
CA ALA A 20 19.58 -10.53 17.57
C ALA A 20 18.52 -9.46 17.87
N ALA A 21 18.08 -9.34 19.13
CA ALA A 21 17.15 -8.30 19.53
C ALA A 21 17.74 -6.88 19.39
N ALA A 22 19.03 -6.71 19.69
CA ALA A 22 19.73 -5.43 19.49
C ALA A 22 19.78 -5.03 18.01
N VAL A 23 20.06 -5.98 17.11
CA VAL A 23 20.07 -5.74 15.66
C VAL A 23 18.67 -5.42 15.13
N MET A 24 17.65 -6.17 15.55
CA MET A 24 16.27 -5.93 15.14
C MET A 24 15.77 -4.56 15.60
N ALA A 25 16.04 -4.19 16.86
CA ALA A 25 15.72 -2.85 17.36
C ALA A 25 16.45 -1.74 16.58
N GLY A 26 17.70 -1.98 16.19
CA GLY A 26 18.46 -1.07 15.31
C GLY A 26 17.79 -0.90 13.94
N ILE A 27 17.42 -2.00 13.29
CA ILE A 27 16.73 -2.00 11.99
C ILE A 27 15.36 -1.32 12.10
N ASP A 28 14.60 -1.59 13.16
CA ASP A 28 13.28 -0.98 13.38
C ASP A 28 13.40 0.54 13.60
N SER A 29 14.40 0.98 14.38
CA SER A 29 14.64 2.41 14.61
C SER A 29 15.10 3.14 13.34
N LEU A 30 15.91 2.48 12.50
CA LEU A 30 16.32 2.99 11.19
C LEU A 30 15.12 3.08 10.25
N ASN A 31 14.30 2.04 10.19
CA ASN A 31 13.11 2.00 9.35
C ASN A 31 12.10 3.07 9.78
N ALA A 32 11.92 3.30 11.07
CA ALA A 32 11.11 4.39 11.61
C ALA A 32 11.66 5.77 11.22
N SER A 33 12.98 5.92 11.16
CA SER A 33 13.64 7.18 10.77
C SER A 33 13.57 7.43 9.26
N LEU A 34 13.71 6.39 8.44
CA LEU A 34 13.58 6.48 6.98
C LEU A 34 12.13 6.69 6.53
N ASN A 35 11.16 6.09 7.24
CA ASN A 35 9.74 6.24 6.95
C ASN A 35 9.08 7.45 7.63
N LYS A 36 9.84 8.29 8.33
CA LYS A 36 9.41 9.67 8.60
C LYS A 36 9.46 10.43 7.28
N GLY A 37 8.51 10.13 6.40
CA GLY A 37 8.14 11.05 5.34
C GLY A 37 7.62 12.29 6.03
N ASP A 38 8.38 13.38 5.96
CA ASP A 38 7.87 14.69 6.36
C ASP A 38 6.50 14.87 5.70
N ALA A 39 5.54 15.39 6.46
CA ALA A 39 4.21 15.65 5.93
C ALA A 39 4.35 16.58 4.72
N LEU A 40 4.19 16.02 3.51
CA LEU A 40 4.30 16.78 2.27
C LEU A 40 3.10 17.72 2.21
N THR A 41 3.33 18.99 2.52
CA THR A 41 2.29 20.02 2.42
C THR A 41 2.20 20.52 0.99
N SER A 42 1.03 21.03 0.58
CA SER A 42 0.83 21.60 -0.77
C SER A 42 1.80 22.74 -1.13
N ARG A 43 2.50 23.34 -0.14
CA ARG A 43 3.56 24.33 -0.36
C ARG A 43 4.84 23.73 -0.91
N GLN A 44 5.10 22.45 -0.64
CA GLN A 44 6.37 21.79 -0.96
C GLN A 44 6.32 20.96 -2.24
N VAL A 45 5.15 20.43 -2.62
CA VAL A 45 5.03 19.54 -3.79
C VAL A 45 3.72 19.77 -4.55
N GLN A 46 3.80 19.94 -5.87
CA GLN A 46 2.64 19.85 -6.77
C GLN A 46 2.54 18.43 -7.33
N ILE A 47 1.52 17.68 -6.93
CA ILE A 47 1.26 16.35 -7.49
C ILE A 47 0.51 16.51 -8.83
N LYS A 48 1.26 16.57 -9.93
CA LYS A 48 0.69 16.51 -11.29
C LYS A 48 0.54 15.05 -11.70
N VAL A 49 -0.59 14.43 -11.33
CA VAL A 49 -0.94 13.13 -11.89
C VAL A 49 -1.72 13.35 -13.17
N GLU A 50 -1.13 12.94 -14.30
CA GLU A 50 -1.83 12.97 -15.57
C GLU A 50 -3.09 12.11 -15.49
N LYS A 51 -4.21 12.68 -15.92
CA LYS A 51 -5.49 11.99 -15.96
C LYS A 51 -5.47 11.00 -17.13
N ALA A 52 -4.90 9.82 -16.92
CA ALA A 52 -4.85 8.76 -17.91
C ALA A 52 -6.21 8.57 -18.59
N ALA A 53 -6.22 8.60 -19.93
CA ALA A 53 -7.39 8.27 -20.72
C ALA A 53 -7.50 6.75 -20.83
N TYR A 54 -8.68 6.20 -20.50
CA TYR A 54 -8.97 4.78 -20.63
C TYR A 54 -9.90 4.55 -21.81
N THR A 55 -9.41 3.82 -22.81
CA THR A 55 -10.26 3.28 -23.87
C THR A 55 -10.98 2.01 -23.38
N PRO A 56 -12.09 1.63 -24.01
CA PRO A 56 -12.82 0.42 -23.64
C PRO A 56 -11.94 -0.84 -23.66
N GLU A 57 -11.08 -0.97 -24.66
CA GLU A 57 -10.18 -2.11 -24.84
C GLU A 57 -9.12 -2.16 -23.73
N ARG A 58 -8.63 -1.00 -23.27
CA ARG A 58 -7.66 -0.92 -22.18
C ARG A 58 -8.26 -1.42 -20.86
N ILE A 59 -9.53 -1.09 -20.60
CA ILE A 59 -10.27 -1.56 -19.42
C ILE A 59 -10.46 -3.07 -19.48
N VAL A 60 -10.88 -3.61 -20.63
CA VAL A 60 -11.03 -5.06 -20.84
C VAL A 60 -9.71 -5.80 -20.62
N LYS A 61 -8.60 -5.28 -21.18
CA LYS A 61 -7.27 -5.86 -21.00
C LYS A 61 -6.85 -5.86 -19.52
N LEU A 62 -7.08 -4.76 -18.81
CA LEU A 62 -6.73 -4.63 -17.40
C LEU A 62 -7.50 -5.65 -16.53
N ARG A 63 -8.82 -5.75 -16.73
CA ARG A 63 -9.65 -6.76 -16.04
C ARG A 63 -9.17 -8.17 -16.31
N ARG A 64 -8.89 -8.51 -17.58
CA ARG A 64 -8.38 -9.83 -17.96
C ARG A 64 -7.01 -10.12 -17.35
N ARG A 65 -6.16 -9.11 -17.19
CA ARG A 65 -4.85 -9.24 -16.52
C ARG A 65 -4.99 -9.62 -15.03
N LEU A 66 -6.04 -9.14 -14.37
CA LEU A 66 -6.41 -9.57 -13.02
C LEU A 66 -7.08 -10.96 -12.98
N GLY A 67 -7.56 -11.47 -14.12
CA GLY A 67 -8.14 -12.80 -14.24
C GLY A 67 -9.55 -12.93 -13.68
N ILE A 68 -10.29 -11.83 -13.56
CA ILE A 68 -11.62 -11.80 -12.93
C ILE A 68 -12.76 -11.43 -13.89
N SER A 69 -13.98 -11.83 -13.51
CA SER A 69 -15.21 -11.51 -14.24
C SER A 69 -15.56 -10.02 -14.13
N GLN A 70 -16.45 -9.55 -15.00
CA GLN A 70 -16.88 -8.14 -15.01
C GLN A 70 -17.56 -7.70 -13.69
N PRO A 71 -18.46 -8.51 -13.07
CA PRO A 71 -19.03 -8.16 -11.76
C PRO A 71 -17.98 -8.09 -10.66
N LEU A 72 -17.10 -9.10 -10.55
CA LEU A 72 -16.02 -9.10 -9.54
C LEU A 72 -15.05 -7.93 -9.71
N PHE A 73 -14.76 -7.56 -10.95
CA PHE A 73 -13.95 -6.38 -11.22
C PHE A 73 -14.64 -5.10 -10.77
N ALA A 74 -15.95 -4.99 -10.99
CA ALA A 74 -16.74 -3.85 -10.55
C ALA A 74 -16.73 -3.73 -9.02
N ASP A 75 -16.97 -4.84 -8.32
CA ASP A 75 -16.93 -4.89 -6.86
C ASP A 75 -15.53 -4.52 -6.33
N PHE A 76 -14.48 -5.08 -6.94
CA PHE A 76 -13.09 -4.81 -6.57
C PHE A 76 -12.71 -3.33 -6.72
N ILE A 77 -13.18 -2.66 -7.77
CA ILE A 77 -12.86 -1.24 -8.01
C ILE A 77 -13.87 -0.26 -7.40
N GLY A 78 -14.88 -0.75 -6.67
CA GLY A 78 -15.93 0.07 -6.08
C GLY A 78 -16.86 0.74 -7.10
N ALA A 79 -17.14 0.06 -8.21
CA ALA A 79 -18.04 0.51 -9.26
C ALA A 79 -19.24 -0.45 -9.43
N SER A 80 -20.32 0.00 -10.06
CA SER A 80 -21.42 -0.91 -10.39
C SER A 80 -21.09 -1.77 -11.62
N PRO A 81 -21.56 -3.02 -11.70
CA PRO A 81 -21.35 -3.88 -12.88
C PRO A 81 -21.83 -3.22 -14.18
N ILE A 82 -22.95 -2.49 -14.14
CA ILE A 82 -23.49 -1.74 -15.27
C ILE A 82 -22.54 -0.61 -15.70
N ALA A 83 -21.89 0.07 -14.76
CA ALA A 83 -20.92 1.11 -15.09
C ALA A 83 -19.71 0.53 -15.81
N VAL A 84 -19.12 -0.54 -15.29
CA VAL A 84 -18.00 -1.25 -15.93
C VAL A 84 -18.40 -1.74 -17.32
N GLN A 85 -19.59 -2.33 -17.47
CA GLN A 85 -20.10 -2.75 -18.76
C GLN A 85 -20.17 -1.60 -19.77
N LYS A 86 -20.73 -0.45 -19.36
CA LYS A 86 -20.80 0.74 -20.24
C LYS A 86 -19.42 1.30 -20.57
N TRP A 87 -18.44 1.15 -19.68
CA TRP A 87 -17.05 1.55 -19.94
C TRP A 87 -16.36 0.63 -20.95
N GLU A 88 -16.48 -0.69 -20.77
CA GLU A 88 -15.93 -1.69 -21.69
C GLU A 88 -16.62 -1.70 -23.06
N GLN A 89 -17.82 -1.15 -23.17
CA GLN A 89 -18.54 -0.93 -24.44
C GLN A 89 -18.30 0.46 -25.05
N GLY A 90 -17.58 1.36 -24.37
CA GLY A 90 -17.36 2.73 -24.83
C GLY A 90 -18.59 3.65 -24.78
N LYS A 91 -19.71 3.17 -24.22
CA LYS A 91 -20.94 3.98 -24.04
C LYS A 91 -20.78 5.07 -22.99
N ARG A 92 -19.85 4.90 -22.05
CA ARG A 92 -19.54 5.89 -21.02
C ARG A 92 -18.06 5.82 -20.67
N ARG A 93 -17.48 6.93 -20.18
CA ARG A 93 -16.11 6.96 -19.67
C ARG A 93 -16.06 6.83 -18.14
N PRO A 94 -15.01 6.22 -17.56
CA PRO A 94 -14.82 6.21 -16.12
C PRO A 94 -14.60 7.62 -15.56
N ASN A 95 -15.06 7.87 -14.33
CA ASN A 95 -14.88 9.15 -13.65
C ASN A 95 -13.39 9.36 -13.25
N ALA A 96 -13.04 10.54 -12.73
CA ALA A 96 -11.64 10.84 -12.41
C ALA A 96 -11.01 9.88 -11.39
N ILE A 97 -11.76 9.47 -10.37
CA ILE A 97 -11.30 8.55 -9.31
C ILE A 97 -11.10 7.16 -9.90
N ALA A 98 -12.07 6.65 -10.66
CA ALA A 98 -11.97 5.36 -11.33
C ALA A 98 -10.77 5.35 -12.29
N ARG A 99 -10.54 6.41 -13.08
CA ARG A 99 -9.35 6.50 -13.96
C ARG A 99 -8.05 6.47 -13.17
N ARG A 100 -8.00 7.16 -12.03
CA ARG A 100 -6.83 7.11 -11.15
C ARG A 100 -6.61 5.70 -10.62
N PHE A 101 -7.66 5.04 -10.15
CA PHE A 101 -7.53 3.69 -9.63
C PHE A 101 -7.13 2.70 -10.73
N LEU A 102 -7.75 2.77 -11.91
CA LEU A 102 -7.35 1.97 -13.07
C LEU A 102 -5.86 2.17 -13.43
N SER A 103 -5.33 3.40 -13.29
CA SER A 103 -3.90 3.67 -13.52
C SER A 103 -2.99 3.06 -12.46
N GLU A 104 -3.39 3.05 -11.20
CA GLU A 104 -2.64 2.36 -10.15
C GLU A 104 -2.65 0.84 -10.37
N ILE A 105 -3.81 0.29 -10.80
CA ILE A 105 -3.92 -1.13 -11.13
C ILE A 105 -3.02 -1.49 -12.29
N GLU A 106 -2.97 -0.66 -13.33
CA GLU A 106 -2.13 -0.91 -14.51
C GLU A 106 -0.64 -0.72 -14.24
N HIS A 107 -0.28 0.18 -13.31
CA HIS A 107 1.10 0.43 -12.91
C HIS A 107 1.71 -0.78 -12.17
N ASP A 108 0.98 -1.38 -11.22
CA ASP A 108 1.42 -2.59 -10.52
C ASP A 108 0.35 -3.70 -10.41
N PRO A 109 0.09 -4.43 -11.50
CA PRO A 109 -0.91 -5.50 -11.50
C PRO A 109 -0.58 -6.67 -10.57
N ALA A 110 0.70 -6.87 -10.23
CA ALA A 110 1.11 -7.96 -9.34
C ALA A 110 0.68 -7.66 -7.90
N HIS A 111 0.91 -6.43 -7.43
CA HIS A 111 0.41 -5.95 -6.14
C HIS A 111 -1.11 -6.10 -6.04
N TRP A 112 -1.85 -5.64 -7.06
CA TRP A 112 -3.31 -5.70 -7.01
C TRP A 112 -3.87 -7.12 -7.13
N LYS A 113 -3.17 -8.02 -7.82
CA LYS A 113 -3.53 -9.45 -7.82
C LYS A 113 -3.34 -10.09 -6.44
N LYS A 114 -2.28 -9.71 -5.71
CA LYS A 114 -2.08 -10.12 -4.32
C LYS A 114 -3.18 -9.56 -3.40
N ARG A 115 -3.50 -8.27 -3.52
CA ARG A 115 -4.60 -7.67 -2.76
C ARG A 115 -5.94 -8.36 -3.02
N LEU A 116 -6.21 -8.72 -4.28
CA LEU A 116 -7.39 -9.48 -4.67
C LEU A 116 -7.42 -10.86 -3.97
N SER A 117 -6.30 -11.60 -3.94
CA SER A 117 -6.26 -12.89 -3.23
C SER A 117 -6.50 -12.72 -1.73
N ASP A 118 -5.93 -11.70 -1.10
CA ASP A 118 -6.13 -11.44 0.34
C ASP A 118 -7.61 -11.18 0.66
N CYS A 119 -8.31 -10.42 -0.20
CA CYS A 119 -9.74 -10.13 -0.04
C CYS A 119 -10.62 -11.38 -0.21
N LEU A 120 -10.22 -12.32 -1.06
CA LEU A 120 -10.95 -13.58 -1.26
C LEU A 120 -10.75 -14.53 -0.08
N THR A 121 -9.55 -14.56 0.51
CA THR A 121 -9.27 -15.38 1.70
C THR A 121 -9.95 -14.84 2.95
N ALA A 122 -10.12 -13.52 3.08
CA ALA A 122 -10.80 -12.90 4.23
C ALA A 122 -12.34 -13.05 4.20
N ALA A 123 -12.91 -13.50 3.08
CA ALA A 123 -14.36 -13.68 2.91
C ALA A 123 -14.85 -15.11 3.20
N ASN A 124 -13.94 -16.05 3.52
CA ASN A 124 -14.21 -17.43 3.93
C ASN A 124 -13.79 -17.65 5.38
#